data_AF-A0A4Q9HKR8-F1
#
_entry.id   AF-A0A4Q9HKR8-F1
#
_cell.length_a   1.000
_cell.length_b   1.000
_cell.length_c   1.000
_cell.angle_alpha   90.00
_cell.angle_beta   90.00
_cell.angle_gamma   90.00
#
_symmetry.space_group_name_H-M   'P 1'
#
loop_
_entity.id
_entity.type
_entity.pdbx_description
1 polymer ?
#
loop_
_entity_poly.entity_id
_entity_poly.type
_entity_poly.pdbx_seq_one_letter_code
_entity_poly.pdbx_strand_id
1 'polypeptide(L)'
;MRNTKHLSPAVRTTAFSVCALLAATVLTACGAGGESGAKAAKDGVSTLETGSPAPDGKPDAAATPKVDSRRPQLRMDSTEEEIDKLDNAYNACLQAHGVPMNTKRAELAGAKQAWPMQGKEITTKYKSAFDACLVKLPRRPPEQDPAVNPHYTDDYRAYVKCINKSGMRVKMLQDEHGIATGWNYADDNGTNGFSEAKQNEIDKTCEKEAFGGKKG
;
A
#
# COMPACT_ATOMS: atom_id res chain seq x y z
N MET A 1 -1.56 45.86 37.93
CA MET A 1 -2.55 46.91 37.60
C MET A 1 -3.64 46.28 36.74
N ARG A 2 -4.90 46.43 37.16
CA ARG A 2 -6.10 45.89 36.52
C ARG A 2 -6.36 46.60 35.19
N ASN A 3 -6.77 45.87 34.16
CA ASN A 3 -7.95 46.28 33.40
C ASN A 3 -8.60 45.08 32.69
N THR A 4 -9.81 44.78 33.15
CA THR A 4 -10.79 43.86 32.58
C THR A 4 -11.59 44.56 31.48
N LYS A 5 -12.13 43.76 30.52
CA LYS A 5 -13.42 43.90 29.78
C LYS A 5 -13.53 42.68 28.84
N HIS A 6 -14.21 41.60 29.24
CA HIS A 6 -15.63 41.26 28.99
C HIS A 6 -16.07 41.28 27.51
N LEU A 7 -16.40 40.10 26.96
CA LEU A 7 -17.72 39.65 26.47
C LEU A 7 -17.58 38.53 25.40
N SER A 8 -18.06 37.33 25.71
CA SER A 8 -18.49 36.29 24.74
C SER A 8 -20.01 36.47 24.46
N PRO A 9 -20.74 35.61 23.71
CA PRO A 9 -20.41 34.67 22.62
C PRO A 9 -21.27 34.93 21.35
N ALA A 10 -21.03 34.24 20.25
CA ALA A 10 -22.02 34.12 19.16
C ALA A 10 -22.10 32.66 18.68
N VAL A 11 -22.94 31.92 19.40
CA VAL A 11 -23.57 30.67 18.97
C VAL A 11 -24.50 31.00 17.80
N ARG A 12 -24.35 30.30 16.67
CA ARG A 12 -25.42 30.16 15.68
C ARG A 12 -25.62 28.68 15.37
N THR A 13 -26.45 28.08 16.21
CA THR A 13 -27.23 26.88 15.94
C THR A 13 -28.25 27.18 14.85
N THR A 14 -28.26 26.39 13.78
CA THR A 14 -29.45 26.18 12.95
C THR A 14 -29.58 24.68 12.68
N ALA A 15 -30.58 24.11 13.34
CA ALA A 15 -31.15 22.78 13.09
C ALA A 15 -32.11 22.83 11.87
N PHE A 16 -32.82 21.72 11.64
CA PHE A 16 -33.79 21.40 10.57
C PHE A 16 -33.14 20.69 9.36
N SER A 17 -33.54 19.50 8.92
CA SER A 17 -34.73 18.70 9.21
C SER A 17 -34.46 17.22 8.93
N VAL A 18 -35.00 16.36 9.79
CA VAL A 18 -35.17 14.93 9.60
C VAL A 18 -36.35 14.71 8.65
N CYS A 19 -36.17 13.89 7.60
CA CYS A 19 -37.28 13.20 6.93
C CYS A 19 -36.88 11.73 6.78
N ALA A 20 -37.35 10.94 7.74
CA ALA A 20 -37.36 9.50 7.68
C ALA A 20 -38.43 9.04 6.68
N LEU A 21 -38.03 8.26 5.68
CA LEU A 21 -38.95 7.46 4.87
C LEU A 21 -38.68 5.99 5.17
N LEU A 22 -39.57 5.45 5.99
CA LEU A 22 -39.82 4.03 6.20
C LEU A 22 -40.37 3.43 4.90
N ALA A 23 -39.76 2.35 4.43
CA ALA A 23 -40.41 1.39 3.55
C ALA A 23 -39.90 -0.02 3.89
N ALA A 24 -40.58 -0.63 4.87
CA ALA A 24 -40.54 -2.06 5.07
C ALA A 24 -41.31 -2.74 3.93
N THR A 25 -40.67 -3.63 3.19
CA THR A 25 -41.36 -4.58 2.32
C THR A 25 -41.19 -5.98 2.89
N VAL A 26 -42.33 -6.67 2.90
CA VAL A 26 -42.65 -7.87 3.65
C VAL A 26 -42.34 -9.09 2.79
N LEU A 27 -41.99 -10.19 3.44
CA LEU A 27 -41.72 -11.51 2.87
C LEU A 27 -42.79 -11.96 1.86
N THR A 28 -42.36 -12.37 0.67
CA THR A 28 -43.09 -13.35 -0.14
C THR A 28 -42.39 -14.70 -0.02
N ALA A 29 -42.85 -15.48 0.95
CA ALA A 29 -42.71 -16.92 0.94
C ALA A 29 -43.55 -17.46 -0.23
N CYS A 30 -42.91 -18.16 -1.16
CA CYS A 30 -43.58 -18.97 -2.17
C CYS A 30 -42.79 -20.27 -2.30
N GLY A 31 -43.48 -21.39 -2.09
CA GLY A 31 -42.94 -22.72 -2.37
C GLY A 31 -42.77 -23.63 -1.16
N ALA A 32 -43.87 -23.93 -0.46
CA ALA A 32 -44.00 -25.24 0.19
C ALA A 32 -44.24 -26.29 -0.91
N GLY A 33 -43.32 -27.24 -1.02
CA GLY A 33 -43.43 -28.46 -1.83
C GLY A 33 -42.57 -29.53 -1.18
N GLY A 34 -43.22 -30.50 -0.53
CA GLY A 34 -42.60 -31.45 0.38
C GLY A 34 -41.84 -32.60 -0.26
N GLU A 35 -40.97 -33.15 0.58
CA GLU A 35 -40.52 -34.55 0.72
C GLU A 35 -39.75 -35.29 -0.40
N SER A 36 -38.52 -35.66 0.01
CA SER A 36 -37.95 -37.02 -0.07
C SER A 36 -37.50 -37.55 -1.43
N GLY A 37 -36.21 -37.39 -1.70
CA GLY A 37 -35.52 -38.14 -2.76
C GLY A 37 -34.02 -37.92 -2.75
N ALA A 38 -33.28 -38.85 -2.16
CA ALA A 38 -31.82 -38.89 -2.20
C ALA A 38 -31.29 -38.87 -3.65
N LYS A 39 -30.29 -38.02 -3.92
CA LYS A 39 -29.11 -38.35 -4.74
C LYS A 39 -28.06 -37.24 -4.63
N ALA A 40 -26.83 -37.68 -4.39
CA ALA A 40 -25.63 -36.87 -4.27
C ALA A 40 -25.37 -36.06 -5.55
N ALA A 41 -25.07 -34.77 -5.37
CA ALA A 41 -24.28 -34.00 -6.32
C ALA A 41 -23.32 -33.14 -5.49
N LYS A 42 -22.02 -33.44 -5.67
CA LYS A 42 -20.92 -32.64 -5.17
C LYS A 42 -20.81 -31.41 -6.06
N ASP A 43 -21.30 -30.27 -5.59
CA ASP A 43 -20.94 -28.97 -6.16
C ASP A 43 -20.50 -28.07 -5.01
N GLY A 44 -19.20 -27.78 -5.02
CA GLY A 44 -18.50 -27.04 -3.99
C GLY A 44 -18.94 -25.59 -3.93
N VAL A 45 -19.78 -25.27 -2.95
CA VAL A 45 -19.89 -23.92 -2.41
C VAL A 45 -18.71 -23.74 -1.45
N SER A 46 -17.79 -22.84 -1.81
CA SER A 46 -16.67 -22.42 -0.97
C SER A 46 -17.24 -21.67 0.23
N THR A 47 -17.40 -22.36 1.35
CA THR A 47 -17.73 -21.74 2.63
C THR A 47 -16.60 -20.78 3.00
N LEU A 48 -16.96 -19.53 3.27
CA LEU A 48 -16.08 -18.58 3.93
C LEU A 48 -15.86 -19.07 5.35
N GLU A 49 -14.69 -19.64 5.60
CA GLU A 49 -14.24 -20.06 6.91
C GLU A 49 -14.15 -18.85 7.83
N THR A 50 -15.24 -18.58 8.54
CA THR A 50 -15.30 -17.69 9.70
C THR A 50 -14.71 -18.46 10.87
N GLY A 51 -13.38 -18.42 10.98
CA GLY A 51 -12.66 -18.98 12.12
C GLY A 51 -12.96 -18.19 13.39
N SER A 52 -13.77 -18.77 14.28
CA SER A 52 -13.79 -18.41 15.70
C SER A 52 -12.47 -18.80 16.40
N PRO A 53 -12.08 -18.10 17.48
CA PRO A 53 -10.71 -18.10 17.98
C PRO A 53 -10.40 -19.33 18.84
N ALA A 54 -9.17 -19.83 18.73
CA ALA A 54 -8.56 -20.76 19.69
C ALA A 54 -7.12 -20.30 20.02
N PRO A 55 -6.62 -20.61 21.22
CA PRO A 55 -5.76 -19.72 22.00
C PRO A 55 -4.25 -19.96 21.78
N ASP A 56 -3.50 -18.92 22.14
CA ASP A 56 -2.08 -18.92 22.53
C ASP A 56 -1.13 -19.85 21.76
N GLY A 57 -0.78 -19.43 20.55
CA GLY A 57 0.36 -19.93 19.79
C GLY A 57 1.54 -18.96 19.90
N LYS A 58 2.62 -19.42 20.55
CA LYS A 58 3.98 -18.85 20.63
C LYS A 58 4.42 -18.24 19.29
N PRO A 59 5.13 -17.09 19.25
CA PRO A 59 5.49 -16.45 17.98
C PRO A 59 6.49 -17.33 17.24
N ASP A 60 6.02 -17.98 16.18
CA ASP A 60 6.85 -18.74 15.26
C ASP A 60 7.66 -17.75 14.42
N ALA A 61 8.97 -17.76 14.63
CA ALA A 61 9.93 -16.89 13.96
C ALA A 61 10.23 -17.43 12.55
N ALA A 62 9.22 -17.47 11.69
CA ALA A 62 9.35 -17.71 10.26
C ALA A 62 8.05 -17.30 9.54
N ALA A 63 7.90 -16.00 9.23
CA ALA A 63 6.84 -15.50 8.36
C ALA A 63 7.07 -16.02 6.93
N THR A 64 6.66 -17.26 6.71
CA THR A 64 6.78 -18.06 5.49
C THR A 64 5.45 -17.94 4.70
N PRO A 65 5.37 -18.33 3.42
CA PRO A 65 4.51 -17.83 2.31
C PRO A 65 3.05 -17.38 2.56
N LYS A 66 2.42 -17.83 3.64
CA LYS A 66 1.06 -17.47 4.04
C LYS A 66 0.89 -16.01 4.45
N VAL A 67 1.92 -15.36 4.99
CA VAL A 67 1.85 -13.91 5.26
C VAL A 67 1.95 -13.14 3.95
N ASP A 68 2.88 -13.53 3.08
CA ASP A 68 3.15 -12.81 1.84
C ASP A 68 1.94 -12.82 0.89
N SER A 69 1.29 -13.97 0.72
CA SER A 69 0.06 -14.11 -0.08
C SER A 69 -1.12 -13.24 0.39
N ARG A 70 -1.16 -12.89 1.68
CA ARG A 70 -2.23 -12.05 2.28
C ARG A 70 -1.96 -10.54 2.21
N ARG A 71 -0.78 -10.12 1.74
CA ARG A 71 -0.43 -8.71 1.60
C ARG A 71 -1.23 -8.05 0.47
N PRO A 72 -1.61 -6.76 0.60
CA PRO A 72 -2.16 -5.99 -0.51
C PRO A 72 -1.20 -5.98 -1.71
N GLN A 73 -1.75 -5.97 -2.92
CA GLN A 73 -0.97 -5.96 -4.16
C GLN A 73 -1.12 -4.60 -4.84
N LEU A 74 -0.01 -3.90 -5.07
CA LEU A 74 0.01 -2.74 -5.96
C LEU A 74 -0.13 -3.20 -7.41
N ARG A 75 -0.72 -2.34 -8.23
CA ARG A 75 -0.81 -2.52 -9.69
C ARG A 75 -0.03 -1.42 -10.39
N MET A 76 0.39 -1.66 -11.63
CA MET A 76 1.07 -0.65 -12.46
C MET A 76 0.22 0.61 -12.70
N ASP A 77 -1.11 0.47 -12.64
CA ASP A 77 -2.08 1.55 -12.82
C ASP A 77 -2.56 2.17 -11.51
N SER A 78 -2.04 1.73 -10.35
CA SER A 78 -2.42 2.30 -9.05
C SER A 78 -2.18 3.81 -9.01
N THR A 79 -3.15 4.55 -8.50
CA THR A 79 -3.01 6.01 -8.33
C THR A 79 -2.13 6.33 -7.12
N GLU A 80 -1.65 7.57 -7.04
CA GLU A 80 -0.88 8.02 -5.87
C GLU A 80 -1.70 7.90 -4.58
N GLU A 81 -3.00 8.22 -4.65
CA GLU A 81 -3.91 8.11 -3.50
C GLU A 81 -4.11 6.65 -3.07
N GLU A 82 -4.11 5.70 -4.00
CA GLU A 82 -4.22 4.27 -3.71
C GLU A 82 -2.93 3.74 -3.07
N ILE A 83 -1.77 4.11 -3.61
CA ILE A 83 -0.46 3.78 -3.05
C ILE A 83 -0.37 4.34 -1.62
N ASP A 84 -0.65 5.63 -1.45
CA ASP A 84 -0.63 6.29 -0.15
C ASP A 84 -1.58 5.63 0.83
N LYS A 85 -2.80 5.28 0.43
CA LYS A 85 -3.75 4.60 1.31
C LYS A 85 -3.20 3.28 1.83
N LEU A 86 -2.55 2.50 0.98
CA LEU A 86 -1.99 1.20 1.32
C LEU A 86 -0.75 1.36 2.21
N ASP A 87 0.15 2.28 1.89
CA ASP A 87 1.33 2.58 2.70
C ASP A 87 0.95 3.17 4.07
N ASN A 88 -0.08 4.02 4.12
CA ASN A 88 -0.58 4.60 5.35
C ASN A 88 -1.11 3.52 6.30
N ALA A 89 -1.75 2.46 5.78
CA ALA A 89 -2.23 1.36 6.62
C ALA A 89 -1.08 0.60 7.28
N TYR A 90 0.03 0.40 6.56
CA TYR A 90 1.25 -0.20 7.11
C TYR A 90 1.93 0.73 8.13
N ASN A 91 2.13 2.00 7.79
CA ASN A 91 2.79 2.98 8.64
C ASN A 91 2.00 3.27 9.93
N ALA A 92 0.67 3.33 9.86
CA ALA A 92 -0.19 3.46 11.03
C ALA A 92 -0.09 2.24 11.96
N CYS A 93 0.05 1.03 11.40
CA CYS A 93 0.31 -0.17 12.20
C CYS A 93 1.65 -0.06 12.93
N LEU A 94 2.73 0.30 12.23
CA LEU A 94 4.04 0.49 12.86
C LEU A 94 4.00 1.52 13.99
N GLN A 95 3.33 2.65 13.75
CA GLN A 95 3.15 3.68 14.76
C GLN A 95 2.37 3.18 15.98
N ALA A 96 1.30 2.40 15.79
CA ALA A 96 0.53 1.79 16.87
C ALA A 96 1.37 0.78 17.69
N HIS A 97 2.37 0.16 17.06
CA HIS A 97 3.36 -0.70 17.71
C HIS A 97 4.56 0.08 18.30
N GLY A 98 4.53 1.41 18.29
CA GLY A 98 5.54 2.25 18.94
C GLY A 98 6.81 2.49 18.11
N VAL A 99 6.81 2.16 16.81
CA VAL A 99 7.92 2.51 15.92
C VAL A 99 7.99 4.04 15.82
N PRO A 100 9.17 4.65 16.00
CA PRO A 100 9.31 6.10 15.88
C PRO A 100 9.10 6.53 14.42
N MET A 101 8.26 7.54 14.22
CA MET A 101 7.87 8.02 12.89
C MET A 101 8.51 9.38 12.58
N ASN A 102 8.78 9.64 11.31
CA ASN A 102 9.34 10.90 10.82
C ASN A 102 8.24 11.97 10.67
N THR A 103 7.60 12.34 11.79
CA THR A 103 6.45 13.25 11.83
C THR A 103 6.79 14.63 11.28
N LYS A 104 7.97 15.16 11.60
CA LYS A 104 8.43 16.45 11.07
C LYS A 104 8.49 16.47 9.54
N ARG A 105 8.99 15.41 8.90
CA ARG A 105 9.00 15.33 7.43
C ARG A 105 7.58 15.23 6.87
N ALA A 106 6.71 14.48 7.53
CA ALA A 106 5.32 14.33 7.12
C ALA A 106 4.56 15.67 7.15
N GLU A 107 4.73 16.45 8.22
CA GLU A 107 4.14 17.79 8.34
C GLU A 107 4.63 18.74 7.23
N LEU A 108 5.93 18.76 6.96
CA LEU A 108 6.51 19.57 5.88
C LEU A 108 5.98 19.19 4.50
N ALA A 109 5.65 17.91 4.29
CA ALA A 109 5.10 17.39 3.05
C ALA A 109 3.56 17.45 2.99
N GLY A 110 2.87 17.86 4.06
CA GLY A 110 1.41 17.78 4.16
C GLY A 110 0.87 16.34 4.14
N ALA A 111 1.69 15.36 4.50
CA ALA A 111 1.31 13.94 4.48
C ALA A 111 0.41 13.59 5.66
N LYS A 112 -0.62 12.78 5.42
CA LYS A 112 -1.57 12.32 6.45
C LYS A 112 -0.96 11.36 7.47
N GLN A 113 0.10 10.66 7.09
CA GLN A 113 0.78 9.65 7.90
C GLN A 113 2.28 9.77 7.67
N ALA A 114 3.04 9.67 8.75
CA ALA A 114 4.50 9.69 8.67
C ALA A 114 5.05 8.31 8.30
N TRP A 115 6.16 8.30 7.57
CA TRP A 115 7.01 7.11 7.37
C TRP A 115 7.81 6.81 8.64
N PRO A 116 8.16 5.54 8.93
CA PRO A 116 9.02 5.21 10.05
C PRO A 116 10.40 5.87 9.89
N MET A 117 11.02 6.21 11.01
CA MET A 117 12.44 6.58 11.02
C MET A 117 13.27 5.44 10.43
N GLN A 118 14.19 5.78 9.55
CA GLN A 118 15.04 4.82 8.86
C GLN A 118 16.25 4.46 9.74
N GLY A 119 16.81 3.28 9.53
CA GLY A 119 18.05 2.84 10.16
C GLY A 119 17.97 1.43 10.73
N LYS A 120 19.09 0.72 10.67
CA LYS A 120 19.21 -0.67 11.14
C LYS A 120 18.84 -0.82 12.62
N GLU A 121 19.13 0.19 13.44
CA GLU A 121 18.74 0.21 14.86
C GLU A 121 17.22 0.13 15.02
N ILE A 122 16.47 0.94 14.27
CA ILE A 122 15.01 0.97 14.33
C ILE A 122 14.43 -0.37 13.90
N THR A 123 14.86 -0.90 12.75
CA THR A 123 14.35 -2.18 12.24
C THR A 123 14.70 -3.35 13.16
N THR A 124 15.86 -3.31 13.83
CA THR A 124 16.27 -4.35 14.79
C THR A 124 15.49 -4.25 16.09
N LYS A 125 15.39 -3.05 16.68
CA LYS A 125 14.71 -2.82 17.96
C LYS A 125 13.21 -3.11 17.89
N TYR A 126 12.58 -2.76 16.78
CA TYR A 126 11.14 -2.94 16.59
C TYR A 126 10.80 -4.11 15.65
N LYS A 127 11.70 -5.09 15.48
CA LYS A 127 11.51 -6.21 14.54
C LYS A 127 10.13 -6.88 14.66
N SER A 128 9.65 -7.10 15.89
CA SER A 128 8.33 -7.71 16.12
C SER A 128 7.17 -6.86 15.59
N ALA A 129 7.28 -5.53 15.64
CA ALA A 129 6.31 -4.62 15.04
C ALA A 129 6.32 -4.74 13.51
N PHE A 130 7.51 -4.76 12.90
CA PHE A 130 7.66 -4.97 11.46
C PHE A 130 7.08 -6.32 11.01
N ASP A 131 7.37 -7.40 11.75
CA ASP A 131 6.82 -8.73 11.47
C ASP A 131 5.30 -8.75 11.61
N ALA A 132 4.73 -8.14 12.67
CA ALA A 132 3.30 -8.09 12.92
C ALA A 132 2.56 -7.25 11.85
N CYS A 133 3.16 -6.16 11.40
CA CYS A 133 2.59 -5.26 10.40
C CYS A 133 2.85 -5.72 8.96
N LEU A 134 3.69 -6.73 8.72
CA LEU A 134 4.07 -7.19 7.38
C LEU A 134 2.87 -7.51 6.49
N VAL A 135 1.78 -8.04 7.07
CA VAL A 135 0.54 -8.35 6.34
C VAL A 135 -0.12 -7.11 5.70
N LYS A 136 0.20 -5.91 6.19
CA LYS A 136 -0.30 -4.64 5.65
C LYS A 136 0.66 -3.98 4.65
N LEU A 137 1.92 -4.42 4.60
CA LEU A 137 2.90 -3.87 3.66
C LEU A 137 2.51 -4.26 2.24
N PRO A 138 2.32 -3.30 1.31
CA PRO A 138 1.95 -3.63 -0.06
C PRO A 138 3.08 -4.40 -0.74
N ARG A 139 2.73 -5.34 -1.61
CA ARG A 139 3.67 -5.94 -2.58
C ARG A 139 3.80 -4.99 -3.76
N ARG A 140 5.01 -4.89 -4.30
CA ARG A 140 5.27 -4.15 -5.56
C ARG A 140 4.48 -4.80 -6.70
N PRO A 141 4.12 -4.06 -7.76
CA PRO A 141 3.50 -4.64 -8.95
C PRO A 141 4.29 -5.87 -9.43
N PRO A 142 3.63 -6.98 -9.81
CA PRO A 142 4.31 -8.21 -10.21
C PRO A 142 5.24 -7.98 -11.41
N GLU A 143 4.92 -7.03 -12.29
CA GLU A 143 5.75 -6.62 -13.41
C GLU A 143 7.11 -6.07 -12.95
N GLN A 144 7.21 -5.51 -11.75
CA GLN A 144 8.46 -4.99 -11.20
C GLN A 144 9.17 -5.95 -10.25
N ASP A 145 8.65 -7.16 -10.06
CA ASP A 145 9.25 -8.14 -9.17
C ASP A 145 10.11 -9.14 -9.97
N PRO A 146 11.45 -9.16 -9.80
CA PRO A 146 12.31 -10.10 -10.50
C PRO A 146 12.00 -11.57 -10.21
N ALA A 147 11.32 -11.88 -9.10
CA ALA A 147 10.95 -13.24 -8.75
C ALA A 147 9.80 -13.80 -9.62
N VAL A 148 8.98 -12.92 -10.21
CA VAL A 148 7.78 -13.33 -10.97
C VAL A 148 7.69 -12.73 -12.38
N ASN A 149 8.43 -11.65 -12.69
CA ASN A 149 8.54 -11.14 -14.06
C ASN A 149 9.79 -11.73 -14.76
N PRO A 150 9.62 -12.66 -15.72
CA PRO A 150 10.75 -13.23 -16.48
C PRO A 150 11.47 -12.21 -17.38
N HIS A 151 10.85 -11.06 -17.66
CA HIS A 151 11.41 -9.98 -18.47
C HIS A 151 11.98 -8.82 -17.63
N TYR A 152 12.02 -8.97 -16.30
CA TYR A 152 12.34 -7.88 -15.38
C TYR A 152 13.61 -7.10 -15.75
N THR A 153 14.72 -7.78 -16.03
CA THR A 153 15.99 -7.10 -16.37
C THR A 153 15.92 -6.34 -17.70
N ASP A 154 15.18 -6.86 -18.68
CA ASP A 154 15.01 -6.19 -19.97
C ASP A 154 14.10 -4.96 -19.85
N ASP A 155 13.02 -5.10 -19.08
CA ASP A 155 12.11 -3.99 -18.78
C ASP A 155 12.83 -2.93 -17.94
N TYR A 156 13.64 -3.32 -16.95
CA TYR A 156 14.46 -2.40 -16.17
C TYR A 156 15.49 -1.66 -17.04
N ARG A 157 16.09 -2.34 -18.03
CA ARG A 157 16.98 -1.69 -19.01
C ARG A 157 16.22 -0.67 -19.86
N ALA A 158 14.98 -0.98 -20.27
CA ALA A 158 14.12 -0.03 -20.98
C ALA A 158 13.77 1.19 -20.11
N TYR A 159 13.47 0.97 -18.83
CA TYR A 159 13.24 2.02 -17.83
C TYR A 159 14.45 2.95 -17.68
N VAL A 160 15.66 2.40 -17.47
CA VAL A 160 16.90 3.19 -17.38
C VAL A 160 17.19 3.95 -18.68
N LYS A 161 16.90 3.36 -19.84
CA LYS A 161 17.03 4.04 -21.14
C LYS A 161 16.05 5.20 -21.26
N CYS A 162 14.81 5.04 -20.80
CA CYS A 162 13.82 6.11 -20.76
C CYS A 162 14.25 7.26 -19.83
N ILE A 163 14.71 6.96 -18.61
CA ILE A 163 15.22 7.98 -17.67
C ILE A 163 16.34 8.79 -18.33
N ASN A 164 17.30 8.10 -18.96
CA ASN A 164 18.41 8.74 -19.65
C ASN A 164 17.95 9.61 -20.83
N LYS A 165 16.97 9.16 -21.59
CA LYS A 165 16.36 9.91 -22.70
C LYS A 165 15.61 11.16 -22.21
N SER A 166 15.03 11.11 -21.01
CA SER A 166 14.35 12.22 -20.36
C SER A 166 15.31 13.25 -19.74
N GLY A 167 16.62 13.03 -19.82
CA GLY A 167 17.66 14.01 -19.49
C GLY A 167 18.31 13.83 -18.11
N MET A 168 17.82 12.90 -17.29
CA MET A 168 18.57 12.43 -16.13
C MET A 168 19.73 11.54 -16.60
N ARG A 169 20.76 11.35 -15.78
CA ARG A 169 21.93 10.54 -16.13
C ARG A 169 22.15 9.48 -15.07
N VAL A 170 21.76 8.25 -15.41
CA VAL A 170 21.77 7.11 -14.49
C VAL A 170 22.41 5.88 -15.13
N LYS A 171 23.02 5.04 -14.29
CA LYS A 171 23.64 3.76 -14.65
C LYS A 171 22.90 2.64 -13.94
N MET A 172 22.49 1.62 -14.70
CA MET A 172 21.87 0.42 -14.14
C MET A 172 22.88 -0.36 -13.30
N LEU A 173 22.43 -0.88 -12.17
CA LEU A 173 23.15 -1.80 -11.31
C LEU A 173 22.62 -3.21 -11.54
N GLN A 174 23.50 -4.20 -11.49
CA GLN A 174 23.16 -5.61 -11.60
C GLN A 174 23.86 -6.40 -10.49
N ASP A 175 23.26 -7.52 -10.11
CA ASP A 175 23.94 -8.52 -9.28
C ASP A 175 24.93 -9.37 -10.10
N GLU A 176 25.58 -10.33 -9.45
CA GLU A 176 26.53 -11.25 -10.06
C GLU A 176 25.91 -12.20 -11.11
N HIS A 177 24.58 -12.32 -11.13
CA HIS A 177 23.82 -13.11 -12.10
C HIS A 177 23.27 -12.25 -13.24
N GLY A 178 23.57 -10.95 -13.27
CA GLY A 178 23.10 -10.03 -14.30
C GLY A 178 21.64 -9.59 -14.10
N ILE A 179 21.02 -9.85 -12.96
CA ILE A 179 19.67 -9.35 -12.64
C ILE A 179 19.77 -7.90 -12.21
N ALA A 180 18.89 -7.04 -12.73
CA ALA A 180 18.88 -5.64 -12.34
C ALA A 180 18.60 -5.48 -10.82
N THR A 181 19.40 -4.69 -10.13
CA THR A 181 19.23 -4.45 -8.68
C THR A 181 18.90 -3.01 -8.33
N GLY A 182 18.98 -2.11 -9.31
CA GLY A 182 18.80 -0.69 -9.09
C GLY A 182 19.40 0.14 -10.20
N TRP A 183 19.45 1.45 -9.98
CA TRP A 183 20.31 2.37 -10.72
C TRP A 183 20.96 3.37 -9.76
N ASN A 184 22.08 3.95 -10.17
CA ASN A 184 22.71 5.08 -9.49
C ASN A 184 22.90 6.24 -10.45
N TYR A 185 22.99 7.46 -9.94
CA TYR A 185 23.41 8.60 -10.74
C TYR A 185 24.79 8.34 -11.37
N ALA A 186 24.94 8.74 -12.63
CA ALA A 186 26.18 8.53 -13.37
C ALA A 186 27.34 9.38 -12.82
N ASP A 187 27.00 10.52 -12.21
CA ASP A 187 27.88 11.49 -11.53
C ASP A 187 27.05 12.47 -10.68
N ASP A 188 27.70 13.44 -10.04
CA ASP A 188 27.10 14.41 -9.10
C ASP A 188 26.03 15.32 -9.72
N ASN A 189 26.03 15.49 -11.05
CA ASN A 189 25.00 16.24 -11.77
C ASN A 189 24.03 15.27 -12.49
N GLY A 190 23.80 14.08 -11.93
CA GLY A 190 22.94 13.05 -12.50
C GLY A 190 21.47 13.45 -12.63
N THR A 191 20.98 14.39 -11.81
CA THR A 191 19.63 14.94 -11.93
C THR A 191 19.49 15.97 -13.04
N ASN A 192 20.62 16.44 -13.59
CA ASN A 192 20.66 17.53 -14.57
C ASN A 192 19.89 18.80 -14.11
N GLY A 193 19.89 19.07 -12.81
CA GLY A 193 19.21 20.23 -12.21
C GLY A 193 17.68 20.12 -12.13
N PHE A 194 17.08 18.96 -12.41
CA PHE A 194 15.63 18.78 -12.26
C PHE A 194 15.17 18.88 -10.80
N SER A 195 14.00 19.48 -10.58
CA SER A 195 13.32 19.44 -9.29
C SER A 195 12.89 18.02 -8.92
N GLU A 196 12.67 17.74 -7.63
CA GLU A 196 12.18 16.44 -7.16
C GLU A 196 10.85 16.06 -7.83
N ALA A 197 9.93 17.02 -7.97
CA ALA A 197 8.66 16.81 -8.67
C ALA A 197 8.87 16.37 -10.14
N LYS A 198 9.83 16.98 -10.85
CA LYS A 198 10.12 16.60 -12.23
C LYS A 198 10.81 15.24 -12.33
N GLN A 199 11.70 14.92 -11.38
CA GLN A 199 12.32 13.60 -11.29
C GLN A 199 11.26 12.51 -11.08
N ASN A 200 10.32 12.73 -10.16
CA ASN A 200 9.22 11.80 -9.88
C ASN A 200 8.28 11.64 -11.10
N GLU A 201 8.03 12.71 -11.86
CA GLU A 201 7.25 12.65 -13.10
C GLU A 201 7.96 11.78 -14.17
N ILE A 202 9.27 11.99 -14.37
CA ILE A 202 10.10 11.21 -15.29
C ILE A 202 10.08 9.73 -14.88
N ASP A 203 10.31 9.47 -13.59
CA ASP A 203 10.34 8.13 -13.00
C ASP A 203 9.05 7.36 -13.29
N LYS A 204 7.90 7.91 -12.87
CA LYS A 204 6.58 7.27 -13.06
C LYS A 204 6.24 7.06 -14.53
N THR A 205 6.60 8.01 -15.40
CA THR A 205 6.35 7.89 -16.84
C THR A 205 7.17 6.76 -17.43
N CYS A 206 8.47 6.70 -17.10
CA CYS A 206 9.37 5.68 -17.60
C CYS A 206 9.08 4.29 -17.03
N GLU A 207 8.67 4.20 -15.76
CA GLU A 207 8.26 2.96 -15.13
C GLU A 207 7.02 2.38 -15.82
N LYS A 208 6.00 3.22 -16.07
CA LYS A 208 4.81 2.81 -16.82
C LYS A 208 5.11 2.40 -18.25
N GLU A 209 6.02 3.10 -18.95
CA GLU A 209 6.40 2.73 -20.31
C GLU A 209 7.12 1.37 -20.36
N ALA A 210 8.02 1.14 -19.40
CA ALA A 210 8.86 -0.05 -19.37
C ALA A 210 8.12 -1.31 -18.85
N PHE A 211 7.34 -1.16 -17.78
CA PHE A 211 6.71 -2.28 -17.08
C PHE A 211 5.21 -2.40 -17.36
N GLY A 212 4.56 -1.40 -17.98
CA GLY A 212 3.12 -1.37 -18.23
C GLY A 212 2.59 -2.25 -19.36
N GLY A 213 3.37 -3.22 -19.85
CA GLY A 213 2.86 -4.28 -20.73
C GLY A 213 2.87 -4.00 -22.23
N LYS A 214 3.84 -3.25 -22.77
CA LYS A 214 4.06 -3.19 -24.23
C LYS A 214 5.08 -4.22 -24.70
N LYS A 215 4.69 -5.49 -24.79
CA LYS A 215 5.30 -6.49 -25.68
C LYS A 215 4.22 -7.45 -26.18
N GLY A 216 3.48 -7.00 -27.19
CA GLY A 216 2.74 -7.84 -28.13
C GLY A 216 3.42 -7.75 -29.49
#